data_AF-A0A2N9L765-F1
#
_entry.id   AF-A0A2N9L765-F1
#
_cell.length_a   1.000
_cell.length_b   1.000
_cell.length_c   1.000
_cell.angle_alpha   90.00
_cell.angle_beta   90.00
_cell.angle_gamma   90.00
#
_symmetry.space_group_name_H-M   'P 1'
#
loop_
_entity.id
_entity.type
_entity.pdbx_description
1 polymer ?
#
loop_
_entity_poly.entity_id
_entity_poly.type
_entity_poly.pdbx_seq_one_letter_code
_entity_poly.pdbx_strand_id
1 'polypeptide(L)'
;MIPSNLRSLFWDTNLETFIPEACPDYTIFRVLELGDEAAVKWLRHTFAEAEIRRVLRTEHRLTLKSANFWALVYGIPSGEVAALNGSR
;
A
#
# COMPACT_ATOMS: atom_id res chain seq x y z
N MET A 1 1.98 -3.25 16.07
CA MET A 1 2.97 -2.15 16.33
C MET A 1 3.88 -2.01 15.12
N ILE A 2 4.23 -0.77 14.74
CA ILE A 2 5.08 -0.51 13.57
C ILE A 2 6.57 -0.69 13.92
N PRO A 3 7.32 -1.50 13.14
CA PRO A 3 8.77 -1.60 13.27
C PRO A 3 9.48 -0.25 13.13
N SER A 4 10.53 -0.02 13.92
CA SER A 4 11.22 1.28 13.96
C SER A 4 11.72 1.78 12.60
N ASN A 5 12.16 0.85 11.73
CA ASN A 5 12.62 1.17 10.37
C ASN A 5 11.49 1.61 9.42
N LEU A 6 10.22 1.40 9.77
CA LEU A 6 9.07 1.77 8.95
C LEU A 6 8.40 3.08 9.41
N ARG A 7 8.85 3.65 10.54
CA ARG A 7 8.25 4.87 11.11
C ARG A 7 8.32 6.07 10.16
N SER A 8 9.37 6.17 9.36
CA SER A 8 9.53 7.24 8.36
C SER A 8 8.44 7.22 7.28
N LEU A 9 7.82 6.06 7.01
CA LEU A 9 6.70 5.95 6.07
C LEU A 9 5.42 6.61 6.60
N PHE A 10 5.37 7.03 7.86
CA PHE A 10 4.20 7.59 8.53
C PHE A 10 4.52 8.91 9.23
N TRP A 11 5.42 9.70 8.66
CA TRP A 11 5.90 10.97 9.22
C TRP A 11 4.79 11.99 9.53
N ASP A 12 3.65 11.88 8.86
CA ASP A 12 2.44 12.71 9.00
C ASP A 12 1.43 12.17 10.03
N THR A 13 1.75 11.07 10.71
CA THR A 13 0.83 10.40 11.65
C THR A 13 1.39 10.37 13.07
N ASN A 14 0.52 10.53 14.07
CA ASN A 14 0.90 10.29 15.47
C ASN A 14 1.09 8.78 15.72
N LEU A 15 2.35 8.34 15.76
CA LEU A 15 2.72 6.94 15.94
C LEU A 15 2.39 6.35 17.32
N GLU A 16 2.11 7.18 18.33
CA GLU A 16 1.76 6.70 19.67
C GLU A 16 0.35 6.09 19.70
N THR A 17 -0.54 6.59 18.85
CA THR A 17 -1.95 6.16 18.79
C THR A 17 -2.30 5.44 17.49
N PHE A 18 -1.38 5.39 16.52
CA PHE A 18 -1.63 4.77 15.23
C PHE A 18 -1.58 3.25 15.28
N ILE A 19 -2.69 2.62 14.87
CA ILE A 19 -2.84 1.18 14.75
C ILE A 19 -3.01 0.87 13.25
N PRO A 20 -1.97 0.31 12.58
CA PRO A 20 -2.01 0.01 11.15
C PRO A 20 -3.24 -0.76 10.68
N GLU A 21 -3.62 -1.77 11.44
CA GLU A 21 -4.72 -2.69 11.17
C GLU A 21 -6.09 -2.02 11.30
N ALA A 22 -6.19 -0.92 12.04
CA ALA A 22 -7.41 -0.11 12.14
C ALA A 22 -7.58 0.84 10.93
N CYS A 23 -6.49 1.11 10.19
CA CYS A 23 -6.47 1.97 9.01
C CYS A 23 -5.78 1.24 7.83
N PRO A 24 -6.33 0.10 7.36
CA PRO A 24 -5.67 -0.77 6.39
C PRO A 24 -5.36 -0.05 5.07
N ASP A 25 -6.32 0.71 4.53
CA ASP A 25 -6.20 1.37 3.22
C ASP A 25 -5.04 2.38 3.21
N TYR A 26 -4.97 3.23 4.24
CA TYR A 26 -3.88 4.17 4.42
C TYR A 26 -2.54 3.44 4.59
N THR A 27 -2.48 2.45 5.47
CA THR A 27 -1.24 1.71 5.76
C THR A 27 -0.70 1.02 4.51
N ILE A 28 -1.56 0.25 3.83
CA ILE A 28 -1.20 -0.49 2.63
C ILE A 28 -0.76 0.49 1.54
N PHE A 29 -1.54 1.54 1.27
CA PHE A 29 -1.16 2.58 0.30
C PHE A 29 0.22 3.16 0.58
N ARG A 30 0.50 3.55 1.83
CA ARG A 30 1.79 4.16 2.22
C ARG A 30 2.96 3.23 1.96
N VAL A 31 2.84 1.94 2.30
CA VAL A 31 3.91 0.98 2.02
C VAL A 31 4.05 0.71 0.53
N LEU A 32 2.96 0.57 -0.22
CA LEU A 32 3.03 0.34 -1.65
C LEU A 32 3.64 1.53 -2.41
N GLU A 33 3.43 2.76 -1.94
CA GLU A 33 3.95 3.96 -2.61
C GLU A 33 5.39 4.30 -2.21
N LEU A 34 5.74 4.13 -0.92
CA LEU A 34 6.99 4.68 -0.35
C LEU A 34 7.90 3.60 0.26
N GLY A 35 7.42 2.38 0.41
CA GLY A 35 8.11 1.31 1.12
C GLY A 35 9.26 0.68 0.32
N ASP A 36 10.25 0.19 1.06
CA ASP A 36 11.31 -0.67 0.55
C ASP A 36 10.95 -2.17 0.71
N GLU A 37 11.90 -3.05 0.43
CA GLU A 37 11.70 -4.50 0.56
C GLU A 37 11.31 -4.92 1.99
N ALA A 38 11.91 -4.31 3.02
CA ALA A 38 11.60 -4.61 4.40
C ALA A 38 10.17 -4.18 4.77
N ALA A 39 9.73 -3.02 4.28
CA ALA A 39 8.36 -2.54 4.43
C ALA A 39 7.35 -3.48 3.77
N VAL A 40 7.64 -3.94 2.54
CA VAL A 40 6.77 -4.86 1.79
C VAL A 40 6.70 -6.22 2.47
N LYS A 41 7.82 -6.72 3.03
CA LYS A 41 7.81 -7.95 3.82
C LYS A 41 6.90 -7.82 5.03
N TRP A 42 6.98 -6.71 5.76
CA TRP A 42 6.10 -6.43 6.89
C TRP A 42 4.64 -6.33 6.47
N LEU A 43 4.33 -5.62 5.38
CA LEU A 43 3.00 -5.51 4.81
C LEU A 43 2.35 -6.88 4.59
N ARG A 44 3.07 -7.80 3.95
CA ARG A 44 2.60 -9.16 3.64
C ARG A 44 2.41 -10.05 4.87
N HIS A 45 3.08 -9.74 5.98
CA HIS A 45 2.86 -10.43 7.26
C HIS A 45 1.69 -9.82 8.06
N THR A 46 1.33 -8.57 7.78
CA THR A 46 0.36 -7.80 8.57
C THR A 46 -1.04 -7.85 7.96
N PHE A 47 -1.15 -7.80 6.64
CA PHE A 47 -2.43 -7.78 5.92
C PHE A 47 -2.58 -8.99 5.01
N ALA A 48 -3.82 -9.47 4.86
CA ALA A 48 -4.10 -10.51 3.90
C ALA A 48 -3.86 -10.00 2.47
N GLU A 49 -3.38 -10.86 1.58
CA GLU A 49 -3.16 -10.49 0.17
C GLU A 49 -4.45 -9.95 -0.49
N ALA A 50 -5.62 -10.46 -0.09
CA ALA A 50 -6.91 -9.98 -0.55
C ALA A 50 -7.15 -8.50 -0.22
N GLU A 51 -6.70 -8.02 0.94
CA GLU A 51 -6.80 -6.61 1.33
C GLU A 51 -5.85 -5.74 0.51
N ILE A 52 -4.62 -6.21 0.28
CA ILE A 52 -3.64 -5.51 -0.56
C ILE A 52 -4.17 -5.37 -2.00
N ARG A 53 -4.72 -6.46 -2.55
CA ARG A 53 -5.36 -6.46 -3.85
C ARG A 53 -6.58 -5.55 -3.90
N ARG A 54 -7.37 -5.47 -2.83
CA ARG A 54 -8.50 -4.52 -2.75
C ARG A 54 -8.01 -3.10 -2.83
N VAL A 55 -6.97 -2.73 -2.08
CA VAL A 55 -6.40 -1.37 -2.09
C VAL A 55 -5.89 -1.01 -3.49
N LEU A 56 -5.20 -1.92 -4.19
CA LEU A 56 -4.78 -1.67 -5.58
C LEU A 56 -5.96 -1.41 -6.54
N ARG A 57 -7.12 -2.00 -6.27
CA ARG A 57 -8.35 -1.80 -7.08
C ARG A 57 -9.16 -0.56 -6.71
N THR A 58 -8.92 0.05 -5.55
CA THR A 58 -9.72 1.18 -5.04
C THR A 58 -8.93 2.46 -4.82
N GLU A 59 -7.61 2.38 -4.72
CA GLU A 59 -6.72 3.51 -4.45
C GLU A 59 -6.25 4.20 -5.73
N HIS A 60 -6.62 5.47 -5.89
CA HIS A 60 -6.25 6.29 -7.06
C HIS A 60 -4.98 7.11 -6.85
N ARG A 61 -4.48 7.22 -5.61
CA ARG A 61 -3.35 8.09 -5.25
C ARG A 61 -1.97 7.48 -5.54
N LEU A 62 -1.89 6.19 -5.87
CA LEU A 62 -0.62 5.57 -6.28
C LEU A 62 -0.09 6.24 -7.54
N THR A 63 1.22 6.44 -7.60
CA THR A 63 1.83 6.90 -8.86
C THR A 63 1.69 5.81 -9.92
N LEU A 64 1.65 6.19 -11.20
CA LEU A 64 1.57 5.23 -12.30
C LEU A 64 2.72 4.20 -12.26
N LYS A 65 3.90 4.61 -11.80
CA LYS A 65 5.05 3.72 -11.62
C LYS A 65 4.75 2.63 -10.58
N SER A 66 4.35 3.03 -9.37
CA SER A 66 4.01 2.10 -8.29
C SER A 66 2.83 1.21 -8.67
N ALA A 67 1.76 1.80 -9.24
CA ALA A 67 0.58 1.08 -9.68
C ALA A 67 0.89 0.00 -10.73
N ASN A 68 1.68 0.32 -11.76
CA ASN A 68 2.10 -0.67 -12.77
C ASN A 68 2.97 -1.77 -12.16
N PHE A 69 3.93 -1.42 -11.29
CA PHE A 69 4.79 -2.41 -10.64
C PHE A 69 3.96 -3.40 -9.81
N TRP A 70 3.05 -2.89 -8.97
CA TRP A 70 2.23 -3.74 -8.10
C TRP A 70 1.16 -4.52 -8.86
N ALA A 71 0.63 -3.98 -9.96
CA ALA A 71 -0.23 -4.72 -10.88
C ALA A 71 0.47 -6.00 -11.37
N LEU A 72 1.74 -5.89 -11.77
CA LEU A 72 2.54 -7.03 -12.21
C LEU A 72 2.83 -8.00 -11.07
N VAL A 73 3.28 -7.50 -9.92
CA VAL A 73 3.64 -8.33 -8.76
C VAL A 73 2.45 -9.14 -8.24
N TYR A 74 1.26 -8.55 -8.18
CA TYR A 74 0.05 -9.23 -7.74
C TYR A 74 -0.77 -9.83 -8.88
N GLY A 75 -0.34 -9.71 -10.14
CA GLY A 75 -1.08 -10.25 -11.29
C GLY A 75 -2.50 -9.68 -11.42
N ILE A 76 -2.67 -8.38 -11.17
CA ILE A 76 -3.93 -7.65 -11.36
C ILE A 76 -3.92 -7.04 -12.77
N PRO A 77 -4.93 -7.28 -13.63
CA PRO A 77 -5.03 -6.61 -14.92
C PRO A 77 -4.97 -5.09 -14.74
N SER A 78 -4.24 -4.38 -15.62
CA SER A 78 -4.10 -2.92 -15.50
C SER A 78 -5.44 -2.20 -15.49
N GLY A 79 -6.41 -2.71 -16.26
CA GLY A 79 -7.79 -2.23 -16.31
C GLY A 79 -8.60 -2.43 -15.01
N GLU A 80 -8.06 -3.12 -14.01
CA GLU A 80 -8.67 -3.26 -12.67
C GLU A 80 -7.96 -2.40 -11.61
N VAL A 81 -6.81 -1.79 -11.91
CA VAL A 81 -6.04 -1.00 -10.94
C VAL A 81 -6.53 0.45 -10.98
N ALA A 82 -7.04 0.94 -9.83
CA ALA A 82 -7.71 2.24 -9.74
C ALA A 82 -6.85 3.40 -10.27
N ALA A 83 -5.58 3.47 -9.86
CA ALA A 83 -4.65 4.50 -10.30
C ALA A 83 -4.31 4.46 -11.81
N LEU A 84 -4.53 3.33 -12.50
CA LEU A 84 -4.28 3.20 -13.94
C LEU A 84 -5.54 3.51 -14.78
N ASN A 85 -6.70 3.56 -14.15
CA ASN A 85 -8.00 3.77 -14.80
C ASN A 85 -8.51 5.22 -14.71
N GLY A 86 -7.72 6.14 -14.14
CA GLY A 86 -8.12 7.51 -13.83
C GLY A 86 -8.07 8.53 -15.00
N SER A 87 -7.79 8.08 -16.22
CA SER A 87 -7.78 8.96 -17.41
C SER A 87 -8.53 8.30 -18.56
N ARG A 88 -9.85 8.43 -18.57
CA ARG A 88 -10.67 8.46 -19.77
C ARG A 88 -11.55 9.69 -19.75
#